data_AF-A0AAV1DN33-F1
#
_entry.id   AF-A0AAV1DN33-F1
#
_cell.length_a   1.000
_cell.length_b   1.000
_cell.length_c   1.000
_cell.angle_alpha   90.00
_cell.angle_beta   90.00
_cell.angle_gamma   90.00
#
_symmetry.space_group_name_H-M   'P 1'
#
loop_
_entity.id
_entity.type
_entity.pdbx_description
1 polymer ?
#
loop_
_entity_poly.entity_id
_entity_poly.type
_entity_poly.pdbx_seq_one_letter_code
_entity_poly.pdbx_strand_id
1 'polypeptide(L)'
;MEGHKAIEPSTAIEQPGPSRTQDVVVDGMTSVVEHMAQYFEPQETLVHEQRGEDFICLKQDGMTIAQYTAKFNNLSRFIPEQVDTDMKSGKRFVQGLNLKLQWVLSTMKEDTYAQMVDVAQKAENVYNKRTG
;
A
#
# COMPACT_ATOMS: atom_id res chain seq x y z
N MET A 1 -82.71 -5.93 -18.26
CA MET A 1 -82.53 -6.97 -17.23
C MET A 1 -82.30 -8.24 -18.02
N GLU A 2 -81.22 -8.98 -17.98
CA GLU A 2 -80.14 -9.29 -17.04
C GLU A 2 -78.86 -9.45 -17.91
N GLY A 3 -77.62 -9.51 -17.48
CA GLY A 3 -76.99 -9.63 -16.18
C GLY A 3 -75.47 -9.65 -16.42
N HIS A 4 -74.71 -9.30 -15.40
CA HIS A 4 -73.26 -9.26 -15.38
C HIS A 4 -72.66 -10.68 -15.42
N LYS A 5 -71.49 -10.87 -16.06
CA LYS A 5 -70.20 -11.15 -15.39
C LYS A 5 -69.08 -11.46 -16.40
N ALA A 6 -67.92 -10.86 -16.12
CA ALA A 6 -66.66 -10.93 -16.85
C ALA A 6 -65.98 -12.29 -16.81
N ILE A 7 -65.16 -12.58 -17.84
CA ILE A 7 -63.81 -13.16 -17.72
C ILE A 7 -62.96 -12.56 -18.86
N GLU A 8 -61.94 -11.77 -18.52
CA GLU A 8 -60.94 -11.32 -19.50
C GLU A 8 -59.91 -12.44 -19.75
N PRO A 9 -59.53 -12.75 -21.01
CA PRO A 9 -58.35 -13.55 -21.26
C PRO A 9 -57.10 -12.69 -21.08
N SER A 10 -56.36 -13.02 -20.02
CA SER A 10 -55.06 -12.46 -19.67
C SER A 10 -54.06 -12.58 -20.82
N THR A 11 -53.46 -11.44 -21.14
CA THR A 11 -52.34 -11.20 -22.05
C THR A 11 -51.17 -12.16 -21.85
N ALA A 12 -50.75 -12.84 -22.93
CA ALA A 12 -49.38 -13.33 -23.09
C ALA A 12 -48.93 -12.91 -24.49
N ILE A 13 -48.30 -11.73 -24.57
CA ILE A 13 -47.60 -11.28 -25.78
C ILE A 13 -46.31 -12.10 -25.84
N GLU A 14 -46.28 -13.08 -26.73
CA GLU A 14 -45.07 -13.75 -27.17
C GLU A 14 -44.12 -12.68 -27.74
N GLN A 15 -43.06 -12.36 -27.00
CA GLN A 15 -42.03 -11.45 -27.50
C GLN A 15 -41.24 -12.15 -28.61
N PRO A 16 -41.02 -11.51 -29.77
CA PRO A 16 -40.26 -12.11 -30.85
C PRO A 16 -38.81 -12.35 -30.41
N GLY A 17 -38.38 -13.61 -30.47
CA GLY A 17 -37.00 -14.01 -30.24
C GLY A 17 -36.05 -13.33 -31.24
N PRO A 18 -34.81 -13.01 -30.83
CA PRO A 18 -33.89 -12.26 -31.67
C PRO A 18 -33.47 -13.10 -32.90
N SER A 19 -33.84 -12.60 -34.08
CA SER A 19 -33.39 -13.12 -35.38
C SER A 19 -32.07 -12.47 -35.82
N ARG A 20 -31.09 -13.34 -36.05
CA ARG A 20 -30.08 -13.34 -37.14
C ARG A 20 -28.87 -12.39 -37.10
N THR A 21 -27.71 -13.04 -36.88
CA THR A 21 -26.33 -12.80 -37.39
C THR A 21 -25.62 -11.50 -37.05
N GLN A 22 -24.68 -11.61 -36.09
CA GLN A 22 -23.35 -11.03 -36.26
C GLN A 22 -22.30 -12.14 -36.02
N ASP A 23 -21.55 -12.45 -37.06
CA ASP A 23 -20.24 -13.08 -36.94
C ASP A 23 -19.29 -12.07 -36.26
N VAL A 24 -19.09 -12.18 -34.95
CA VAL A 24 -17.95 -11.57 -34.24
C VAL A 24 -17.53 -12.54 -33.12
N VAL A 25 -16.47 -13.27 -33.45
CA VAL A 25 -15.38 -13.83 -32.61
C VAL A 25 -15.53 -13.82 -31.08
N VAL A 26 -15.34 -14.99 -30.46
CA VAL A 26 -14.61 -15.22 -29.20
C VAL A 26 -14.49 -14.01 -28.25
N ASP A 27 -15.53 -13.65 -27.48
CA ASP A 27 -15.38 -12.56 -26.49
C ASP A 27 -16.26 -12.67 -25.22
N GLY A 28 -16.96 -13.81 -25.04
CA GLY A 28 -17.76 -14.05 -23.84
C GLY A 28 -16.94 -14.25 -22.57
N MET A 29 -15.72 -14.82 -22.69
CA MET A 29 -14.79 -14.94 -21.56
C MET A 29 -14.11 -13.61 -21.24
N THR A 30 -13.78 -12.81 -22.25
CA THR A 30 -13.12 -11.51 -22.05
C THR A 30 -13.98 -10.55 -21.24
N SER A 31 -15.29 -10.53 -21.47
CA SER A 31 -16.23 -9.68 -20.70
C SER A 31 -16.27 -10.00 -19.20
N VAL A 32 -16.18 -11.28 -18.81
CA VAL A 32 -16.15 -11.65 -17.38
C VAL A 32 -14.79 -11.39 -16.75
N VAL A 33 -13.66 -11.61 -17.45
CA VAL A 33 -12.34 -11.23 -16.88
C VAL A 33 -12.16 -9.72 -16.80
N GLU A 34 -12.64 -8.93 -17.75
CA GLU A 34 -12.61 -7.46 -17.68
C GLU A 34 -13.50 -6.92 -16.56
N HIS A 35 -14.72 -7.47 -16.42
CA HIS A 35 -15.62 -7.08 -15.33
C HIS A 35 -15.09 -7.52 -13.96
N MET A 36 -14.45 -8.68 -13.86
CA MET A 36 -13.82 -9.15 -12.60
C MET A 36 -12.54 -8.36 -12.28
N ALA A 37 -11.77 -7.94 -13.29
CA ALA A 37 -10.60 -7.10 -13.09
C ALA A 37 -10.93 -5.75 -12.47
N GLN A 38 -12.14 -5.21 -12.69
CA GLN A 38 -12.58 -3.97 -12.02
C GLN A 38 -12.73 -4.11 -10.49
N TYR A 39 -12.89 -5.34 -9.98
CA TYR A 39 -13.01 -5.64 -8.55
C TYR A 39 -11.78 -6.34 -7.97
N PHE A 40 -10.85 -6.77 -8.83
CA PHE A 40 -9.63 -7.44 -8.42
C PHE A 40 -8.53 -6.40 -8.27
N GLU A 41 -8.21 -6.04 -7.03
CA GLU A 41 -7.00 -5.28 -6.76
C GLU A 41 -5.79 -6.10 -7.22
N PRO A 42 -4.92 -5.56 -8.09
CA PRO A 42 -3.72 -6.25 -8.51
C PRO A 42 -2.89 -6.64 -7.28
N GLN A 43 -2.39 -7.87 -7.21
CA GLN A 43 -1.55 -8.28 -6.08
C GLN A 43 -0.33 -7.36 -5.88
N GLU A 44 0.15 -6.73 -6.95
CA GLU A 44 1.21 -5.73 -6.89
C GLU A 44 0.82 -4.47 -6.10
N THR A 45 -0.42 -3.99 -6.19
CA THR A 45 -0.88 -2.80 -5.44
C THR A 45 -0.97 -3.13 -3.96
N LEU A 46 -1.53 -4.30 -3.61
CA LEU A 46 -1.58 -4.80 -2.24
C LEU A 46 -0.18 -4.97 -1.62
N VAL A 47 0.78 -5.52 -2.39
CA VAL A 47 2.17 -5.65 -1.93
C VAL A 47 2.83 -4.29 -1.76
N HIS A 48 2.52 -3.32 -2.62
CA HIS A 48 3.05 -1.96 -2.51
C HIS A 48 2.52 -1.25 -1.26
N GLU A 49 1.21 -1.32 -1.01
CA GLU A 49 0.56 -0.76 0.18
C GLU A 49 1.09 -1.40 1.45
N GLN A 50 1.18 -2.73 1.51
CA GLN A 50 1.71 -3.43 2.67
C GLN A 50 3.15 -3.03 2.98
N ARG A 51 4.00 -2.84 1.96
CA ARG A 51 5.38 -2.39 2.16
C ARG A 51 5.46 -0.91 2.57
N GLY A 52 4.53 -0.09 2.12
CA GLY A 52 4.36 1.28 2.62
C GLY A 52 4.00 1.28 4.11
N GLU A 53 3.06 0.43 4.53
CA GLU A 53 2.72 0.26 5.95
C GLU A 53 3.91 -0.25 6.77
N ASP A 54 4.64 -1.24 6.25
CA ASP A 54 5.86 -1.74 6.87
C ASP A 54 6.88 -0.61 7.08
N PHE A 55 7.01 0.31 6.12
CA PHE A 55 7.86 1.49 6.26
C PHE A 55 7.38 2.41 7.38
N ILE A 56 6.07 2.71 7.45
CA ILE A 56 5.50 3.58 8.48
C ILE A 56 5.65 2.97 9.88
N CYS A 57 5.50 1.65 9.99
CA CYS A 57 5.61 0.91 11.25
C CYS A 57 7.06 0.53 11.61
N LEU A 58 8.03 0.72 10.72
CA LEU A 58 9.41 0.31 10.95
C LEU A 58 10.02 0.93 12.22
N LYS A 59 10.50 0.07 13.12
CA LYS A 59 11.26 0.39 14.33
C LYS A 59 12.63 -0.30 14.31
N GLN A 60 13.61 0.28 15.00
CA GLN A 60 14.97 -0.25 15.13
C GLN A 60 14.98 -1.52 15.98
N ASP A 61 14.28 -1.50 17.11
CA ASP A 61 14.21 -2.62 18.07
C ASP A 61 15.59 -3.23 18.36
N GLY A 62 15.78 -4.54 18.11
CA GLY A 62 17.03 -5.25 18.29
C GLY A 62 18.00 -5.18 17.09
N MET A 63 17.67 -4.45 16.03
CA MET A 63 18.55 -4.29 14.87
C MET A 63 19.70 -3.34 15.17
N THR A 64 20.86 -3.64 14.60
CA THR A 64 21.95 -2.66 14.51
C THR A 64 21.54 -1.47 13.64
N ILE A 65 22.20 -0.33 13.79
CA ILE A 65 21.93 0.83 12.93
C ILE A 65 22.15 0.52 11.47
N ALA A 66 23.15 -0.30 11.12
CA ALA A 66 23.37 -0.75 9.76
C ALA A 66 22.18 -1.58 9.21
N GLN A 67 21.66 -2.53 10.00
CA GLN A 67 20.51 -3.36 9.61
C GLN A 67 19.23 -2.52 9.47
N TYR A 68 18.96 -1.64 10.43
CA TYR A 68 17.82 -0.75 10.41
C TYR A 68 17.86 0.19 9.19
N THR A 69 19.03 0.80 8.92
CA THR A 69 19.25 1.70 7.77
C THR A 69 19.02 0.97 6.44
N ALA A 70 19.51 -0.27 6.30
CA ALA A 70 19.29 -1.06 5.10
C ALA A 70 17.80 -1.34 4.87
N LYS A 71 17.06 -1.72 5.93
CA LYS A 71 15.62 -1.98 5.85
C LYS A 71 14.82 -0.70 5.57
N PHE A 72 15.20 0.41 6.20
CA PHE A 72 14.64 1.74 5.95
C PHE A 72 14.75 2.12 4.48
N ASN A 73 15.96 2.04 3.91
CA ASN A 73 16.21 2.37 2.50
C ASN A 73 15.44 1.46 1.55
N ASN A 74 15.36 0.16 1.85
CA ASN A 74 14.60 -0.78 1.03
C ASN A 74 13.10 -0.44 0.99
N LEU A 75 12.50 -0.20 2.15
CA LEU A 75 11.07 0.06 2.28
C LEU A 75 10.67 1.47 1.83
N SER A 76 11.56 2.45 1.97
CA SER A 76 11.30 3.84 1.55
C SER A 76 10.96 3.99 0.05
N ARG A 77 11.39 3.03 -0.77
CA ARG A 77 11.13 2.98 -2.22
C ARG A 77 9.65 2.81 -2.55
N PHE A 78 8.85 2.29 -1.61
CA PHE A 78 7.41 2.09 -1.75
C PHE A 78 6.61 3.29 -1.27
N ILE A 79 7.26 4.32 -0.72
CA ILE A 79 6.58 5.50 -0.18
C ILE A 79 7.46 6.75 -0.29
N PRO A 80 7.89 7.11 -1.52
CA PRO A 80 8.89 8.14 -1.77
C PRO A 80 8.49 9.52 -1.20
N GLU A 81 7.20 9.81 -1.07
CA GLU A 81 6.68 11.07 -0.53
C GLU A 81 7.01 11.30 0.95
N GLN A 82 7.32 10.23 1.69
CA GLN A 82 7.74 10.30 3.10
C GLN A 82 9.25 10.56 3.25
N VAL A 83 10.02 10.46 2.16
CA VAL A 83 11.49 10.59 2.17
C VAL A 83 12.02 11.49 1.05
N ASP A 84 11.13 12.26 0.41
CA ASP A 84 11.45 13.14 -0.72
C ASP A 84 12.41 14.30 -0.39
N THR A 85 12.62 14.56 0.89
CA THR A 85 13.52 15.59 1.42
C THR A 85 14.33 15.03 2.57
N ASP A 86 15.54 15.55 2.77
CA ASP A 86 16.40 15.19 3.90
C ASP A 86 15.70 15.38 5.23
N MET A 87 14.91 16.45 5.37
CA MET A 87 14.14 16.73 6.59
C MET A 87 13.10 15.62 6.87
N LYS A 88 12.29 15.22 5.87
CA LYS A 88 11.28 14.16 6.08
C LYS A 88 11.95 12.81 6.34
N SER A 89 12.98 12.48 5.55
CA SER A 89 13.77 11.26 5.70
C SER A 89 14.41 11.16 7.09
N GLY A 90 15.10 12.22 7.52
CA GLY A 90 15.74 12.30 8.82
C GLY A 90 14.75 12.21 9.97
N LYS A 91 13.63 12.96 9.90
CA LYS A 91 12.56 12.87 10.91
C LYS A 91 12.00 11.46 11.02
N ARG A 92 11.68 10.82 9.89
CA ARG A 92 11.12 9.47 9.89
C ARG A 92 12.14 8.44 10.39
N PHE A 93 13.41 8.57 9.99
CA PHE A 93 14.51 7.73 10.49
C PHE A 93 14.62 7.81 12.01
N VAL A 94 14.72 9.02 12.57
CA VAL A 94 14.83 9.22 14.02
C VAL A 94 13.62 8.65 14.76
N GLN A 95 12.39 8.85 14.26
CA GLN A 95 11.17 8.31 14.87
C GLN A 95 11.13 6.77 14.97
N GLY A 96 11.91 6.07 14.15
CA GLY A 96 12.01 4.62 14.21
C GLY A 96 13.16 4.11 15.09
N LEU A 97 14.12 4.96 15.47
CA LEU A 97 15.23 4.57 16.32
C LEU A 97 14.79 4.26 17.76
N ASN A 98 15.63 3.55 18.50
CA ASN A 98 15.45 3.41 19.95
C ASN A 98 15.59 4.77 20.66
N LEU A 99 14.96 4.92 21.84
CA LEU A 99 14.89 6.19 22.57
C LEU A 99 16.25 6.81 22.88
N LYS A 100 17.26 5.98 23.14
CA LYS A 100 18.60 6.44 23.48
C LYS A 100 19.23 7.17 22.30
N LEU A 101 19.12 6.61 21.10
CA LEU A 101 19.62 7.23 19.88
C LEU A 101 18.75 8.40 19.44
N GLN A 102 17.42 8.33 19.62
CA GLN A 102 16.55 9.49 19.42
C GLN A 102 17.02 10.71 20.23
N TRP A 103 17.42 10.51 21.48
CA TRP A 103 17.90 11.59 22.33
C TRP A 103 19.26 12.15 21.88
N VAL A 104 20.16 11.31 21.37
CA VAL A 104 21.42 11.79 20.78
C VAL A 104 21.14 12.67 19.57
N LEU A 105 20.28 12.19 18.67
CA LEU A 105 19.98 12.87 17.41
C LEU A 105 19.04 14.07 17.57
N SER A 106 18.28 14.20 18.66
CA SER A 106 17.42 15.38 18.88
C SER A 106 18.22 16.67 19.11
N THR A 107 19.51 16.56 19.39
CA THR A 107 20.43 17.70 19.56
C THR A 107 21.01 18.21 18.23
N MET A 108 20.84 17.44 17.15
CA MET A 108 21.26 17.78 15.80
C MET A 108 20.32 18.84 15.20
N LYS A 109 20.87 19.79 14.44
CA LYS A 109 20.09 20.88 13.81
C LYS A 109 20.26 20.80 12.30
N GLU A 110 19.16 20.59 11.58
CA GLU A 110 19.10 20.66 10.11
C GLU A 110 20.18 19.82 9.40
N ASP A 111 20.41 18.61 9.89
CA ASP A 111 21.39 17.67 9.32
C ASP A 111 20.73 16.76 8.25
N THR A 112 21.52 16.37 7.25
CA THR A 112 21.09 15.45 6.17
C THR A 112 20.84 14.04 6.71
N TYR A 113 20.06 13.24 5.97
CA TYR A 113 19.82 11.85 6.34
C TYR A 113 21.14 11.06 6.52
N ALA A 114 22.12 11.28 5.63
CA ALA A 114 23.42 10.60 5.70
C ALA A 114 24.20 10.97 6.97
N GLN A 115 24.17 12.23 7.39
CA GLN A 115 24.82 12.68 8.63
C GLN A 115 24.14 12.07 9.86
N MET A 116 22.81 11.99 9.87
CA MET A 116 22.06 11.32 10.94
C MET A 116 22.44 9.85 11.06
N VAL A 117 22.57 9.13 9.94
CA VAL A 117 23.01 7.72 9.94
C VAL A 117 24.42 7.58 10.51
N ASP A 118 25.37 8.44 10.10
CA ASP A 118 26.75 8.41 10.59
C ASP A 118 26.82 8.66 12.11
N VAL A 119 26.09 9.66 12.61
CA VAL A 119 26.03 9.94 14.05
C VAL A 119 25.37 8.80 14.82
N ALA A 120 24.28 8.22 14.30
CA ALA A 120 23.63 7.08 14.92
C ALA A 120 24.59 5.88 15.04
N GLN A 121 25.36 5.60 13.99
CA GLN A 121 26.32 4.49 13.96
C GLN A 121 27.47 4.71 14.95
N LYS A 122 27.98 5.94 15.03
CA LYS A 122 29.01 6.33 16.02
C LYS A 122 28.49 6.17 17.44
N ALA A 123 27.26 6.61 17.72
CA ALA A 123 26.64 6.51 19.03
C ALA A 123 26.38 5.04 19.43
N GLU A 124 25.87 4.21 18.53
CA GLU A 124 25.71 2.77 18.75
C GLU A 124 27.03 2.11 19.16
N ASN A 125 28.12 2.39 18.43
CA ASN A 125 29.45 1.86 18.74
C ASN A 125 29.95 2.29 20.13
N VAL A 126 29.66 3.52 20.55
CA VAL A 126 30.01 4.01 21.89
C VAL A 126 29.25 3.24 22.96
N TYR A 127 27.99 2.90 22.72
CA TYR A 127 27.17 2.15 23.68
C TYR A 127 27.58 0.69 23.80
N ASN A 128 27.86 0.03 22.67
CA ASN A 128 28.29 -1.37 22.67
C ASN A 128 29.63 -1.56 23.41
N LYS A 129 30.52 -0.56 23.37
CA LYS A 129 31.81 -0.57 24.09
C LYS A 129 31.69 -0.32 25.60
N ARG A 130 30.54 0.15 26.10
CA ARG A 130 30.31 0.44 27.53
C ARG A 130 29.55 -0.68 28.24
N THR A 131 28.95 -1.59 27.48
CA THR A 131 28.16 -2.73 27.98
C THR A 131 28.88 -4.06 27.80
N GLY A 132 30.10 -4.05 27.27
CA GLY A 132 30.99 -5.21 27.12
C GLY A 132 32.14 -5.19 28.10
#